data_AF-F3GJT2-F1
#
_entry.id   AF-F3GJT2-F1
#
_cell.length_a   1.000
_cell.length_b   1.000
_cell.length_c   1.000
_cell.angle_alpha   90.00
_cell.angle_beta   90.00
_cell.angle_gamma   90.00
#
_symmetry.space_group_name_H-M   'P 1'
#
loop_
_entity.id
_entity.type
_entity.pdbx_description
1 polymer ?
#
loop_
_entity_poly.entity_id
_entity_poly.type
_entity_poly.pdbx_seq_one_letter_code
_entity_poly.pdbx_strand_id
1 'polypeptide(L)'
;MDAVRRDPKLVTGFSDITALHGALWNHARLATIHGPVASQLERGGLFVSGMRHVLMSSEPVLLKADPASPTARVRTGGSAQGLLLGGNLCILDTSVGTPFMPDLSGAILLIEEVNEPAYRVDRMLTHLGNCGILASLAGIAVGEFTPAPNTGRTISPADVLMERLG
;
A
#
# COMPACT_ATOMS: atom_id res chain seq x y z
N MET A 1 -15.06 -15.51 8.78
CA MET A 1 -14.72 -15.58 7.34
C MET A 1 -15.78 -16.30 6.53
N ASP A 2 -16.44 -17.34 7.06
CA ASP A 2 -17.55 -18.02 6.34
C ASP A 2 -18.69 -17.11 5.92
N ALA A 3 -19.07 -16.14 6.78
CA ALA A 3 -20.07 -15.13 6.41
C ALA A 3 -19.62 -14.28 5.22
N VAL A 4 -18.34 -13.88 5.16
CA VAL A 4 -17.76 -13.11 4.04
C VAL A 4 -17.77 -13.95 2.76
N ARG A 5 -17.39 -15.23 2.84
CA ARG A 5 -17.39 -16.13 1.68
C ARG A 5 -18.80 -16.40 1.16
N ARG A 6 -19.79 -16.48 2.05
CA ARG A 6 -21.20 -16.72 1.70
C ARG A 6 -21.85 -15.50 1.03
N ASP A 7 -21.51 -14.30 1.46
CA ASP A 7 -22.11 -13.04 1.00
C ASP A 7 -21.00 -11.98 0.84
N PRO A 8 -20.18 -12.08 -0.23
CA PRO A 8 -19.04 -11.19 -0.42
C PRO A 8 -19.53 -9.77 -0.69
N LYS A 9 -19.03 -8.82 0.11
CA LYS A 9 -19.33 -7.40 -0.03
C LYS A 9 -18.06 -6.64 -0.26
N LEU A 10 -18.17 -5.56 -1.02
CA LEU A 10 -17.06 -4.65 -1.23
C LEU A 10 -16.60 -4.07 0.12
N VAL A 11 -15.29 -4.07 0.33
CA VAL A 11 -14.63 -3.37 1.44
C VAL A 11 -13.66 -2.35 0.86
N THR A 12 -13.70 -1.13 1.38
CA THR A 12 -12.79 -0.06 1.01
C THR A 12 -12.28 0.72 2.21
N GLY A 13 -11.04 1.17 2.12
CA GLY A 13 -10.36 1.96 3.15
C GLY A 13 -8.84 1.94 2.95
N PHE A 14 -8.11 2.70 3.75
CA PHE A 14 -6.64 2.78 3.74
C PHE A 14 -6.12 2.84 5.19
N SER A 15 -4.82 3.03 5.39
CA SER A 15 -4.21 3.06 6.74
C SER A 15 -4.48 1.76 7.52
N ASP A 16 -5.02 1.80 8.75
CA ASP A 16 -5.32 0.62 9.59
C ASP A 16 -6.15 -0.47 8.90
N ILE A 17 -7.00 -0.08 7.93
CA ILE A 17 -7.81 -1.01 7.14
C ILE A 17 -6.94 -1.96 6.29
N THR A 18 -5.65 -1.66 6.12
CA THR A 18 -4.66 -2.56 5.51
C THR A 18 -4.64 -3.94 6.17
N ALA A 19 -4.80 -4.02 7.50
CA ALA A 19 -4.87 -5.31 8.21
C ALA A 19 -6.11 -6.11 7.79
N LEU A 20 -7.23 -5.43 7.59
CA LEU A 20 -8.47 -6.04 7.12
C LEU A 20 -8.35 -6.50 5.66
N HIS A 21 -7.69 -5.72 4.80
CA HIS A 21 -7.41 -6.11 3.41
C HIS A 21 -6.61 -7.43 3.36
N GLY A 22 -5.53 -7.53 4.14
CA GLY A 22 -4.73 -8.76 4.25
C GLY A 22 -5.53 -9.95 4.77
N ALA A 23 -6.32 -9.75 5.83
CA ALA A 23 -7.16 -10.79 6.42
C ALA A 23 -8.25 -11.30 5.44
N LEU A 24 -8.94 -10.39 4.75
CA LEU A 24 -9.99 -10.74 3.79
C LEU A 24 -9.41 -11.47 2.58
N TRP A 25 -8.23 -11.03 2.11
CA TRP A 25 -7.52 -11.73 1.05
C TRP A 25 -7.12 -13.15 1.46
N ASN A 26 -6.43 -13.30 2.59
CA ASN A 26 -5.92 -14.60 3.04
C ASN A 26 -7.02 -15.62 3.30
N HIS A 27 -8.06 -15.18 4.00
CA HIS A 27 -9.04 -16.11 4.54
C HIS A 27 -10.32 -16.19 3.73
N ALA A 28 -10.57 -15.27 2.80
CA ALA A 28 -11.77 -15.29 1.97
C ALA A 28 -11.51 -15.09 0.47
N ARG A 29 -10.26 -14.82 0.05
CA ARG A 29 -9.91 -14.45 -1.34
C ARG A 29 -10.79 -13.32 -1.88
N LEU A 30 -11.23 -12.45 -0.98
CA LEU A 30 -12.04 -11.28 -1.33
C LEU A 30 -11.11 -10.15 -1.74
N ALA A 31 -11.23 -9.71 -2.98
CA ALA A 31 -10.58 -8.48 -3.45
C ALA A 31 -11.22 -7.27 -2.78
N THR A 32 -10.38 -6.36 -2.28
CA THR A 32 -10.81 -5.12 -1.62
C THR A 32 -10.19 -3.91 -2.32
N ILE A 33 -10.65 -2.71 -1.97
CA ILE A 33 -10.13 -1.46 -2.52
C ILE A 33 -9.35 -0.72 -1.44
N HIS A 34 -8.03 -0.63 -1.61
CA HIS A 34 -7.26 0.36 -0.89
C HIS A 34 -7.63 1.75 -1.42
N GLY A 35 -8.42 2.51 -0.66
CA GLY A 35 -9.13 3.68 -1.18
C GLY A 35 -9.85 4.48 -0.09
N PRO A 36 -10.65 5.49 -0.47
CA PRO A 36 -11.19 6.45 0.48
C PRO A 36 -12.18 5.82 1.47
N VAL A 37 -12.15 6.33 2.71
CA VAL A 37 -13.18 6.03 3.72
C VAL A 37 -14.41 6.93 3.54
N ALA A 38 -15.50 6.62 4.27
CA ALA A 38 -16.76 7.35 4.18
C ALA A 38 -16.61 8.88 4.28
N SER A 39 -15.83 9.37 5.25
CA SER A 39 -15.60 10.81 5.43
C SER A 39 -14.88 11.49 4.25
N GLN A 40 -14.06 10.77 3.48
CA GLN A 40 -13.44 11.30 2.26
C GLN A 40 -14.40 11.27 1.07
N LEU A 41 -15.29 10.27 1.00
CA LEU A 41 -16.34 10.24 -0.01
C LEU A 41 -17.33 11.39 0.18
N GLU A 42 -17.67 11.74 1.42
CA GLU A 42 -18.51 12.90 1.74
C GLU A 42 -17.88 14.23 1.27
N ARG A 43 -16.54 14.33 1.28
CA ARG A 43 -15.81 15.50 0.79
C ARG A 43 -15.83 15.64 -0.74
N GLY A 44 -16.24 14.61 -1.48
CA GLY A 44 -16.37 14.67 -2.93
C GLY A 44 -15.05 14.69 -3.69
N GLY A 45 -15.08 15.25 -4.90
CA GLY A 45 -13.90 15.41 -5.76
C GLY A 45 -13.33 14.08 -6.27
N LEU A 46 -12.00 13.99 -6.33
CA LEU A 46 -11.27 12.84 -6.86
C LEU A 46 -11.58 11.53 -6.13
N PHE A 47 -11.91 11.58 -4.84
CA PHE A 47 -12.28 10.39 -4.07
C PHE A 47 -13.55 9.73 -4.62
N VAL A 48 -14.59 10.53 -4.89
CA VAL A 48 -15.86 10.03 -5.42
C VAL A 48 -15.73 9.63 -6.88
N SER A 49 -15.08 10.43 -7.71
CA SER A 49 -14.92 10.09 -9.13
C SER A 49 -14.05 8.86 -9.33
N GLY A 50 -12.94 8.73 -8.59
CA GLY A 50 -12.07 7.56 -8.60
C GLY A 50 -12.80 6.31 -8.13
N MET A 51 -13.49 6.38 -6.98
CA MET A 51 -14.28 5.25 -6.48
C MET A 51 -15.39 4.86 -7.46
N ARG A 52 -16.12 5.83 -8.02
CA ARG A 52 -17.15 5.55 -9.02
C ARG A 52 -16.58 4.84 -10.24
N HIS A 53 -15.40 5.25 -10.72
CA HIS A 53 -14.75 4.58 -11.84
C HIS A 53 -14.41 3.13 -11.51
N VAL A 54 -13.75 2.88 -10.37
CA VAL A 54 -13.39 1.52 -9.94
C VAL A 54 -14.63 0.62 -9.74
N LEU A 55 -15.74 1.17 -9.26
CA LEU A 55 -16.95 0.39 -8.95
C LEU A 55 -17.92 0.20 -10.11
N MET A 56 -17.94 1.13 -11.05
CA MET A 56 -18.96 1.18 -12.10
C MET A 56 -18.38 1.00 -13.50
N SER A 57 -17.11 0.60 -13.61
CA SER A 57 -16.41 0.38 -14.88
C SER A 57 -15.69 -0.96 -14.86
N SER A 58 -15.62 -1.61 -16.02
CA SER A 58 -14.74 -2.75 -16.28
C SER A 58 -13.42 -2.36 -16.97
N GLU A 59 -13.27 -1.08 -17.33
CA GLU A 59 -12.06 -0.60 -17.99
C GLU A 59 -10.84 -0.70 -17.07
N PRO A 60 -9.64 -1.02 -17.61
CA PRO A 60 -8.41 -1.01 -16.83
C PRO A 60 -8.14 0.37 -16.22
N VAL A 61 -7.86 0.38 -14.91
CA VAL A 61 -7.45 1.59 -14.20
C VAL A 61 -5.97 1.84 -14.45
N LEU A 62 -5.66 2.91 -15.18
CA LEU A 62 -4.29 3.36 -15.40
C LEU A 62 -3.92 4.46 -14.40
N LEU A 63 -3.05 4.12 -13.44
CA LEU A 63 -2.46 5.10 -12.53
C LEU A 63 -1.14 5.63 -13.10
N LYS A 64 -1.02 6.95 -13.16
CA LYS A 64 0.24 7.63 -13.51
C LYS A 64 0.81 8.25 -12.25
N ALA A 65 2.10 8.08 -12.05
CA ALA A 65 2.80 8.71 -10.93
C ALA A 65 2.68 10.23 -11.03
N ASP A 66 2.24 10.86 -9.94
CA ASP A 66 2.13 12.31 -9.82
C ASP A 66 3.54 12.92 -9.69
N PRO A 67 4.00 13.75 -10.65
CA PRO A 67 5.32 14.39 -10.57
C PRO A 67 5.45 15.37 -9.40
N ALA A 68 4.35 15.84 -8.81
CA ALA A 68 4.35 16.72 -7.65
C ALA A 68 4.49 15.95 -6.32
N SER A 69 4.33 14.62 -6.31
CA SER A 69 4.47 13.81 -5.11
C SER A 69 5.89 13.88 -4.53
N PRO A 70 6.07 13.95 -3.20
CA PRO A 70 7.39 13.83 -2.55
C PRO A 70 8.15 12.55 -2.94
N THR A 71 7.44 11.47 -3.27
CA THR A 71 8.00 10.18 -3.70
C THR A 71 8.10 10.03 -5.21
N ALA A 72 7.77 11.05 -6.01
CA ALA A 72 7.78 10.97 -7.47
C ALA A 72 9.11 10.50 -8.07
N ARG A 73 10.23 10.77 -7.39
CA ARG A 73 11.59 10.38 -7.79
C ARG A 73 11.96 8.93 -7.45
N VAL A 74 11.19 8.27 -6.58
CA VAL A 74 11.45 6.87 -6.16
C VAL A 74 11.01 5.96 -7.30
N ARG A 75 11.95 5.64 -8.20
CA ARG A 75 11.69 4.83 -9.40
C ARG A 75 12.90 3.99 -9.76
N THR A 76 12.63 2.79 -10.27
CA THR A 76 13.61 1.93 -10.93
C THR A 76 13.18 1.69 -12.38
N GLY A 77 14.12 1.26 -13.22
CA GLY A 77 13.80 0.86 -14.60
C GLY A 77 13.19 -0.54 -14.66
N GLY A 78 12.47 -0.83 -15.74
CA GLY A 78 11.92 -2.16 -16.00
C GLY A 78 10.39 -2.22 -15.97
N SER A 79 9.86 -3.43 -16.06
CA SER A 79 8.42 -3.72 -16.00
C SER A 79 8.21 -4.98 -15.17
N ALA A 80 7.14 -4.99 -14.38
CA ALA A 80 6.76 -6.09 -13.52
C ALA A 80 5.24 -6.30 -13.58
N GLN A 81 4.83 -7.54 -13.35
CA GLN A 81 3.41 -7.92 -13.29
C GLN A 81 3.21 -8.88 -12.12
N GLY A 82 2.13 -8.65 -11.37
CA GLY A 82 1.77 -9.45 -10.21
C GLY A 82 0.44 -8.97 -9.63
N LEU A 83 -0.07 -9.70 -8.64
CA LEU A 83 -1.23 -9.24 -7.87
C LEU A 83 -0.85 -8.00 -7.07
N LEU A 84 -1.69 -6.95 -7.13
CA LEU A 84 -1.50 -5.77 -6.31
C LEU A 84 -2.00 -6.06 -4.88
N LEU A 85 -1.08 -6.09 -3.93
CA LEU A 85 -1.36 -6.30 -2.51
C LEU A 85 -0.59 -5.26 -1.70
N GLY A 86 -1.09 -4.88 -0.52
CA GLY A 86 -0.38 -3.96 0.36
C GLY A 86 -1.26 -2.86 0.95
N GLY A 87 -0.68 -1.69 1.17
CA GLY A 87 -1.30 -0.54 1.79
C GLY A 87 -0.32 0.20 2.70
N ASN A 88 -0.70 0.44 3.94
CA ASN A 88 0.13 1.15 4.90
C ASN A 88 1.35 0.32 5.34
N LEU A 89 2.55 0.89 5.27
CA LEU A 89 3.80 0.18 5.56
C LEU A 89 3.88 -0.29 7.03
N CYS A 90 3.51 0.54 7.99
CA CYS A 90 3.51 0.17 9.41
C CYS A 90 2.58 -1.00 9.70
N ILE A 91 1.40 -1.03 9.10
CA ILE A 91 0.46 -2.14 9.26
C ILE A 91 0.98 -3.42 8.60
N LEU A 92 1.64 -3.33 7.45
CA LEU A 92 2.29 -4.50 6.82
C LEU A 92 3.44 -5.04 7.69
N ASP A 93 4.32 -4.16 8.18
CA ASP A 93 5.45 -4.51 9.04
C ASP A 93 5.00 -5.20 10.33
N THR A 94 3.98 -4.65 10.99
CA THR A 94 3.42 -5.21 12.23
C THR A 94 2.60 -6.48 12.02
N SER A 95 2.17 -6.76 10.78
CA SER A 95 1.45 -7.99 10.45
C SER A 95 2.37 -9.20 10.27
N VAL A 96 3.67 -9.01 10.07
CA VAL A 96 4.64 -10.09 9.83
C VAL A 96 4.58 -11.14 10.96
N GLY A 97 4.49 -12.42 10.56
CA GLY A 97 4.36 -13.54 11.50
C GLY A 97 2.95 -13.75 12.06
N THR A 98 1.98 -12.90 11.71
CA THR A 98 0.57 -13.09 12.08
C THR A 98 -0.23 -13.76 10.96
N PRO A 99 -1.40 -14.35 11.25
CA PRO A 99 -2.32 -14.87 10.23
C PRO A 99 -2.91 -13.81 9.29
N PHE A 100 -2.64 -12.52 9.53
CA PHE A 100 -3.19 -11.41 8.75
C PHE A 100 -2.24 -10.91 7.66
N MET A 101 -0.96 -11.30 7.71
CA MET A 101 0.01 -10.98 6.67
C MET A 101 -0.33 -11.75 5.38
N PRO A 102 -0.61 -11.07 4.25
CA PRO A 102 -0.83 -11.77 3.01
C PRO A 102 0.44 -12.46 2.51
N ASP A 103 0.27 -13.58 1.80
CA ASP A 103 1.36 -14.12 0.98
C ASP A 103 1.62 -13.14 -0.18
N LEU A 104 2.78 -12.49 -0.14
CA LEU A 104 3.22 -11.48 -1.10
C LEU A 104 4.12 -12.05 -2.20
N SER A 105 4.33 -13.37 -2.23
CA SER A 105 5.21 -14.01 -3.22
C SER A 105 4.71 -13.74 -4.65
N GLY A 106 5.56 -13.12 -5.48
CA GLY A 106 5.24 -12.71 -6.85
C GLY A 106 4.26 -11.54 -6.96
N ALA A 107 3.93 -10.87 -5.86
CA ALA A 107 3.04 -9.72 -5.85
C ALA A 107 3.73 -8.42 -6.29
N ILE A 108 2.93 -7.46 -6.74
CA ILE A 108 3.31 -6.04 -6.72
C ILE A 108 2.89 -5.51 -5.35
N LEU A 109 3.85 -5.16 -4.51
CA LEU A 109 3.59 -4.63 -3.17
C LEU A 109 3.33 -3.13 -3.23
N LEU A 110 2.12 -2.69 -2.88
CA LEU A 110 1.81 -1.28 -2.62
C LEU A 110 2.24 -0.89 -1.20
N ILE A 111 3.04 0.16 -1.06
CA ILE A 111 3.37 0.76 0.23
C ILE A 111 3.11 2.28 0.23
N GLU A 112 2.56 2.79 1.32
CA GLU A 112 2.36 4.22 1.58
C GLU A 112 2.55 4.53 3.08
N GLU A 113 2.90 5.78 3.40
CA GLU A 113 2.91 6.28 4.78
C GLU A 113 2.60 7.77 4.91
N VAL A 114 2.10 8.15 6.08
CA VAL A 114 1.83 9.55 6.41
C VAL A 114 2.49 9.96 7.73
N ASN A 115 3.15 11.11 7.75
CA ASN A 115 3.81 11.67 8.94
C ASN A 115 4.82 10.71 9.61
N GLU A 116 5.51 9.88 8.84
CA GLU A 116 6.45 8.88 9.36
C GLU A 116 7.90 9.40 9.22
N PRO A 117 8.73 9.42 10.28
CA PRO A 117 10.14 9.79 10.17
C PRO A 117 10.92 8.78 9.33
N ALA A 118 11.89 9.27 8.56
CA ALA A 118 12.71 8.46 7.65
C ALA A 118 13.34 7.22 8.32
N TYR A 119 13.85 7.34 9.56
CA TYR A 119 14.47 6.21 10.27
C TYR A 119 13.47 5.08 10.62
N ARG A 120 12.16 5.40 10.76
CA ARG A 120 11.14 4.37 10.99
C ARG A 120 10.81 3.65 9.70
N VAL A 121 10.71 4.38 8.59
CA VAL A 121 10.60 3.78 7.25
C VAL A 121 11.77 2.83 6.98
N ASP A 122 12.99 3.27 7.28
CA ASP A 122 14.21 2.46 7.13
C ASP A 122 14.14 1.16 7.94
N ARG A 123 13.73 1.27 9.21
CA ARG A 123 13.59 0.11 10.10
C ARG A 123 12.55 -0.89 9.59
N MET A 124 11.40 -0.40 9.11
CA MET A 124 10.33 -1.27 8.59
C MET A 124 10.77 -1.97 7.30
N LEU A 125 11.39 -1.25 6.36
CA LEU A 125 11.92 -1.86 5.13
C LEU A 125 13.03 -2.88 5.43
N THR A 126 13.90 -2.57 6.40
CA THR A 126 14.95 -3.50 6.87
C THR A 126 14.33 -4.77 7.46
N HIS A 127 13.29 -4.65 8.29
CA HIS A 127 12.62 -5.80 8.88
C HIS A 127 11.95 -6.67 7.80
N LEU A 128 11.17 -6.07 6.88
CA LEU A 128 10.58 -6.79 5.75
C LEU A 128 11.63 -7.49 4.87
N GLY A 129 12.78 -6.84 4.64
CA GLY A 129 13.91 -7.42 3.93
C GLY A 129 14.50 -8.63 4.65
N ASN A 130 14.75 -8.53 5.97
CA ASN A 130 15.28 -9.61 6.79
C ASN A 130 14.32 -10.80 6.91
N CYS A 131 13.00 -10.57 6.79
CA CYS A 131 12.01 -11.63 6.70
C CYS A 131 11.91 -12.28 5.32
N GLY A 132 12.71 -11.83 4.34
CA GLY A 132 12.71 -12.36 2.97
C GLY A 132 11.53 -11.91 2.12
N ILE A 133 10.65 -11.05 2.63
CA ILE A 133 9.44 -10.61 1.94
C ILE A 133 9.80 -9.79 0.71
N LEU A 134 10.72 -8.83 0.84
CA LEU A 134 11.10 -7.98 -0.28
C LEU A 134 11.73 -8.77 -1.44
N ALA A 135 12.44 -9.85 -1.14
CA ALA A 135 13.08 -10.71 -2.13
C ALA A 135 12.11 -11.61 -2.90
N SER A 136 10.89 -11.83 -2.40
CA SER A 136 9.88 -12.65 -3.07
C SER A 136 8.94 -11.86 -3.98
N LEU A 137 9.03 -10.52 -3.99
CA LEU A 137 8.13 -9.65 -4.75
C LEU A 137 8.44 -9.67 -6.25
N ALA A 138 7.41 -9.47 -7.07
CA ALA A 138 7.59 -9.14 -8.48
C ALA A 138 7.96 -7.65 -8.68
N GLY A 139 7.52 -6.78 -7.78
CA GLY A 139 7.81 -5.36 -7.81
C GLY A 139 7.17 -4.59 -6.65
N ILE A 140 7.47 -3.30 -6.53
CA ILE A 140 6.93 -2.42 -5.49
C ILE A 140 6.30 -1.19 -6.15
N ALA A 141 5.07 -0.88 -5.77
CA ALA A 141 4.39 0.37 -6.09
C ALA A 141 4.47 1.29 -4.87
N VAL A 142 5.11 2.45 -5.04
CA VAL A 142 5.30 3.43 -3.95
C VAL A 142 4.22 4.50 -4.04
N GLY A 143 3.37 4.56 -3.03
CA GLY A 143 2.43 5.65 -2.81
C GLY A 143 3.11 6.90 -2.26
N GLU A 144 2.32 7.81 -1.68
CA GLU A 144 2.88 8.99 -1.03
C GLU A 144 3.52 8.60 0.31
N PHE A 145 4.71 9.15 0.59
CA PHE A 145 5.33 9.13 1.90
C PHE A 145 5.53 10.57 2.36
N THR A 146 4.79 11.01 3.38
CA THR A 146 4.95 12.36 3.94
C THR A 146 5.83 12.35 5.19
N PRO A 147 6.79 13.29 5.32
CA PRO A 147 7.68 13.34 6.46
C PRO A 147 6.95 13.79 7.72
N ALA A 148 7.34 13.24 8.87
CA ALA A 148 6.92 13.78 10.17
C ALA A 148 7.39 15.24 10.36
N PRO A 149 6.55 16.13 10.91
CA PRO A 149 6.95 17.50 11.23
C PRO A 149 8.17 17.57 12.15
N ASN A 150 9.05 18.55 11.93
CA ASN A 150 10.14 18.95 12.86
C ASN A 150 11.11 17.84 13.31
N THR A 151 11.68 17.08 12.37
CA THR A 151 12.72 16.11 12.75
C THR A 151 14.13 16.69 12.85
N GLY A 152 14.37 17.94 12.39
CA GLY A 152 15.71 18.54 12.33
C GLY A 152 16.72 17.75 11.47
N ARG A 153 16.23 16.76 10.70
CA ARG A 153 17.02 15.82 9.90
C ARG A 153 16.91 16.18 8.43
N THR A 154 18.00 15.94 7.70
CA THR A 154 18.11 16.19 6.26
C THR A 154 17.58 15.03 5.40
N ILE A 155 17.49 13.82 5.95
CA ILE A 155 17.09 12.61 5.23
C ILE A 155 15.55 12.49 5.22
N SER A 156 14.98 12.41 4.03
CA SER A 156 13.54 12.21 3.82
C SER A 156 13.18 10.72 3.66
N PRO A 157 11.91 10.32 3.88
CA PRO A 157 11.44 8.97 3.56
C PRO A 157 11.73 8.54 2.12
N ALA A 158 11.65 9.47 1.17
CA ALA A 158 11.97 9.19 -0.22
C ALA A 158 13.47 8.88 -0.45
N ASP A 159 14.37 9.45 0.35
CA ASP A 159 15.81 9.09 0.28
C ASP A 159 16.04 7.66 0.76
N VAL A 160 15.39 7.27 1.86
CA VAL A 160 15.44 5.90 2.37
C VAL A 160 14.85 4.90 1.37
N LEU A 161 13.70 5.22 0.76
CA LEU A 161 13.08 4.36 -0.24
C LEU A 161 14.01 4.15 -1.45
N MET A 162 14.67 5.19 -1.93
CA MET A 162 15.66 5.05 -3.01
C MET A 162 16.85 4.18 -2.59
N GLU A 163 17.39 4.37 -1.39
CA GLU A 163 18.52 3.58 -0.88
C GLU A 163 18.16 2.09 -0.69
N ARG A 164 16.93 1.80 -0.24
CA ARG A 164 16.51 0.44 0.13
C ARG A 164 15.86 -0.34 -1.00
N LEU A 165 15.19 0.33 -1.94
CA LEU A 165 14.39 -0.31 -2.99
C LEU A 165 14.95 -0.10 -4.40
N GLY A 166 16.02 0.68 -4.54
CA GLY A 166 16.72 0.98 -5.80
C GLY A 166 18.18 0.59 -5.75
#